data_AF-A0A7V3NZ26-F1
#
_entry.id   AF-A0A7V3NZ26-F1
#
_cell.length_a   1.000
_cell.length_b   1.000
_cell.length_c   1.000
_cell.angle_alpha   90.00
_cell.angle_beta   90.00
_cell.angle_gamma   90.00
#
_symmetry.space_group_name_H-M   'P 1'
#
loop_
_entity.id
_entity.type
_entity.pdbx_description
1 polymer ?
#
loop_
_entity_poly.entity_id
_entity_poly.type
_entity_poly.pdbx_seq_one_letter_code
_entity_poly.pdbx_strand_id
1 'polypeptide(L)'
;MMKKIYLQLFTWFLCFLHIFIWGGFLPTLSWAQDKNPPIGEIIVRGEVQVEVKAHVWQNIELSYFPLFSGMKIKTKKGLANIFLKDHSQVELNKDTLLAMESADNLRLFQGKIDFRIPAHAHLRLHLGNIVVQKTSFPQAAQKNYLTSEEVLGTLTLHPHGAVTISSRKGKISVLDQNQRVLAALSQRDSLTIPSALTNKSPQEKIAPIKIAQVGEEEVAAEPEKYAGISVKTWGIIGLAALGATGALIAAGGGGGGGGGAPACP
;
A
#
# COMPACT_ATOMS: atom_id res chain seq x y z
N MET A 1 36.86 7.44 -70.51
CA MET A 1 36.88 8.02 -69.14
C MET A 1 35.57 7.85 -68.38
N MET A 2 34.39 8.16 -68.97
CA MET A 2 33.11 8.13 -68.25
C MET A 2 32.77 6.80 -67.55
N LYS A 3 33.04 5.64 -68.17
CA LYS A 3 32.72 4.32 -67.58
C LYS A 3 33.39 4.07 -66.21
N LYS A 4 34.58 4.65 -65.98
CA LYS A 4 35.34 4.46 -64.73
C LYS A 4 34.73 5.26 -63.57
N ILE A 5 34.15 6.41 -63.88
CA ILE A 5 33.49 7.31 -62.91
C ILE A 5 32.16 6.69 -62.45
N TYR A 6 31.37 6.14 -63.37
CA TYR A 6 30.10 5.46 -63.05
C TYR A 6 30.29 4.26 -62.12
N LEU A 7 31.31 3.43 -62.38
CA LEU A 7 31.61 2.28 -61.55
C LEU A 7 31.99 2.70 -60.12
N GLN A 8 32.77 3.77 -59.99
CA GLN A 8 33.23 4.27 -58.69
C GLN A 8 32.08 4.86 -57.85
N LEU A 9 31.17 5.61 -58.49
CA LEU A 9 29.94 6.10 -57.85
C LEU A 9 29.02 4.96 -57.42
N PHE A 10 28.87 3.93 -58.25
CA PHE A 10 28.04 2.77 -57.94
C PHE A 10 28.59 1.97 -56.76
N THR A 11 29.91 1.78 -56.69
CA THR A 11 30.55 1.11 -55.54
C THR A 11 30.38 1.92 -54.25
N TRP A 12 30.52 3.25 -54.30
CA TRP A 12 30.27 4.11 -53.15
C TRP A 12 28.82 4.02 -52.66
N PHE A 13 27.86 4.03 -53.59
CA PHE A 13 26.44 3.88 -53.28
C PHE A 13 26.14 2.52 -52.64
N LEU A 14 26.71 1.43 -53.15
CA LEU A 14 26.58 0.10 -52.57
C LEU A 14 27.16 0.01 -51.16
N CYS A 15 28.34 0.59 -50.92
CA CYS A 15 28.91 0.66 -49.57
C CYS A 15 28.00 1.44 -48.61
N PHE A 16 27.42 2.56 -49.05
CA PHE A 16 26.52 3.36 -48.22
C PHE A 16 25.21 2.61 -47.90
N LEU A 17 24.64 1.91 -48.88
CA LEU A 17 23.49 1.01 -48.68
C LEU A 17 23.82 -0.14 -47.72
N HIS A 18 25.01 -0.72 -47.84
CA HIS A 18 25.43 -1.80 -46.94
C HIS A 18 25.56 -1.30 -45.49
N ILE A 19 26.10 -0.09 -45.29
CA ILE A 19 26.14 0.55 -43.97
C ILE A 19 24.71 0.82 -43.46
N PHE A 20 23.75 1.18 -44.31
CA PHE A 20 22.36 1.37 -43.88
C PHE A 20 21.64 0.06 -43.54
N ILE A 21 21.95 -1.03 -44.23
CA ILE A 21 21.33 -2.35 -44.01
C ILE A 21 21.94 -3.05 -42.79
N TRP A 22 23.26 -2.99 -42.63
CA TRP A 22 23.99 -3.65 -41.53
C TRP A 22 24.20 -2.77 -40.31
N GLY A 23 24.38 -1.47 -40.52
CA GLY A 23 24.15 -0.46 -39.49
C GLY A 23 22.66 -0.26 -39.27
N GLY A 24 21.90 -1.36 -39.36
CA GLY A 24 20.52 -1.46 -38.96
C GLY A 24 20.39 -0.62 -37.72
N PHE A 25 19.70 0.50 -37.92
CA PHE A 25 19.12 1.27 -36.85
C PHE A 25 18.25 0.27 -36.11
N LEU A 26 18.86 -0.40 -35.14
CA LEU A 26 18.13 -1.16 -34.15
C LEU A 26 17.07 -0.18 -33.66
N PRO A 27 15.78 -0.56 -33.62
CA PRO A 27 14.72 0.30 -33.09
C PRO A 27 14.90 0.64 -31.60
N THR A 28 16.06 0.34 -31.00
CA THR A 28 16.55 0.78 -29.70
C THR A 28 16.58 2.31 -29.55
N LEU A 29 16.54 3.09 -30.63
CA LEU A 29 16.49 4.56 -30.57
C LEU A 29 15.09 5.16 -30.36
N SER A 30 14.01 4.37 -30.45
CA SER A 30 12.67 4.90 -30.12
C SER A 30 12.45 5.11 -28.61
N TRP A 31 13.37 4.61 -27.78
CA TRP A 31 13.31 4.71 -26.32
C TRP A 31 14.02 5.93 -25.72
N ALA A 32 14.88 6.58 -26.50
CA ALA A 32 15.67 7.73 -26.04
C ALA A 32 14.99 9.10 -26.27
N GLN A 33 13.72 9.11 -26.73
CA GLN A 33 13.07 10.36 -27.10
C GLN A 33 12.53 11.16 -25.90
N ASP A 34 12.33 10.53 -24.74
CA ASP A 34 12.12 11.26 -23.50
C ASP A 34 13.46 11.46 -22.79
N LYS A 35 13.89 12.71 -22.68
CA LYS A 35 15.15 13.18 -22.06
C LYS A 35 15.29 12.84 -20.57
N ASN A 36 14.45 11.95 -20.03
CA ASN A 36 14.42 11.63 -18.63
C ASN A 36 15.45 10.54 -18.33
N PRO A 37 16.37 10.76 -17.38
CA PRO A 37 17.28 9.71 -16.96
C PRO A 37 16.48 8.53 -16.39
N PRO A 38 16.99 7.30 -16.50
CA PRO A 38 16.34 6.13 -15.91
C PRO A 38 16.12 6.35 -14.41
N ILE A 39 14.95 6.00 -13.89
CA ILE A 39 14.58 6.16 -12.47
C ILE A 39 14.97 4.93 -11.62
N GLY A 40 15.31 3.84 -12.29
CA GLY A 40 15.75 2.60 -11.67
C GLY A 40 16.06 1.54 -12.73
N GLU A 41 16.12 0.31 -12.27
CA GLU A 41 16.41 -0.87 -13.07
C GLU A 41 15.50 -2.03 -12.65
N ILE A 42 15.22 -2.94 -13.58
CA ILE A 42 14.47 -4.16 -13.32
C ILE A 42 15.33 -5.37 -13.65
N ILE A 43 15.34 -6.33 -12.73
CA ILE A 43 15.91 -7.66 -12.92
C ILE A 43 14.76 -8.64 -13.12
N VAL A 44 14.74 -9.30 -14.28
CA VAL A 44 13.63 -10.12 -14.74
C VAL A 44 13.95 -11.61 -14.61
N ARG A 45 12.96 -12.40 -14.15
CA ARG A 45 13.04 -13.86 -14.12
C ARG A 45 11.75 -14.46 -14.68
N GLY A 46 11.78 -14.92 -15.93
CA GLY A 46 10.65 -15.54 -16.61
C GLY A 46 9.81 -14.55 -17.43
N GLU A 47 8.52 -14.82 -17.58
CA GLU A 47 7.62 -14.04 -18.46
C GLU A 47 7.25 -12.68 -17.85
N VAL A 48 7.98 -11.63 -18.25
CA VAL A 48 7.72 -10.23 -17.87
C VAL A 48 7.65 -9.37 -19.12
N GLN A 49 6.65 -8.48 -19.15
CA GLN A 49 6.33 -7.61 -20.26
C GLN A 49 6.38 -6.15 -19.84
N VAL A 50 6.80 -5.28 -20.75
CA VAL A 50 6.74 -3.83 -20.60
C VAL A 50 5.86 -3.22 -21.69
N GLU A 51 5.13 -2.17 -21.32
CA GLU A 51 4.36 -1.39 -22.28
C GLU A 51 5.30 -0.40 -23.00
N VAL A 52 5.49 -0.60 -24.31
CA VAL A 52 6.40 0.21 -25.14
C VAL A 52 5.68 1.34 -25.85
N LYS A 53 4.41 1.10 -26.18
CA LYS A 53 3.47 2.05 -26.76
C LYS A 53 2.11 1.77 -26.14
N ALA A 54 1.22 2.74 -26.10
CA ALA A 54 -0.13 2.56 -25.55
C ALA A 54 -0.75 1.21 -26.00
N HIS A 55 -0.92 0.30 -25.04
CA HIS A 55 -1.46 -1.05 -25.18
C HIS A 55 -0.60 -2.09 -25.94
N VAL A 56 0.64 -1.76 -26.31
CA VAL A 56 1.59 -2.68 -26.94
C VAL A 56 2.57 -3.20 -25.89
N TRP A 57 2.43 -4.49 -25.59
CA TRP A 57 3.26 -5.20 -24.62
C TRP A 57 4.40 -5.93 -25.31
N GLN A 58 5.64 -5.67 -24.88
CA GLN A 58 6.82 -6.37 -25.36
C GLN A 58 7.43 -7.20 -24.22
N ASN A 59 7.81 -8.45 -24.51
CA ASN A 59 8.56 -9.26 -23.55
C ASN A 59 9.96 -8.66 -23.36
N ILE A 60 10.42 -8.59 -22.11
CA ILE A 60 11.81 -8.26 -21.84
C ILE A 60 12.64 -9.53 -22.05
N GLU A 61 13.50 -9.53 -23.07
CA GLU A 61 14.44 -10.64 -23.32
C GLU A 61 15.66 -10.60 -22.42
N LEU A 62 16.08 -9.39 -22.02
CA LEU A 62 17.24 -9.18 -21.16
C LEU A 62 16.89 -9.45 -19.70
N SER A 63 17.77 -10.12 -18.97
CA SER A 63 17.65 -10.28 -17.51
C SER A 63 17.71 -8.96 -16.76
N TYR A 64 18.21 -7.90 -17.40
CA TYR A 64 18.37 -6.55 -16.86
C TYR A 64 17.82 -5.51 -17.84
N PHE A 65 17.05 -4.55 -17.33
CA PHE A 65 16.44 -3.53 -18.17
C PHE A 65 16.27 -2.19 -17.42
N PRO A 66 16.61 -1.04 -18.02
CA PRO A 66 16.44 0.26 -17.39
C PRO A 66 14.96 0.66 -17.29
N LEU A 67 14.56 1.28 -16.17
CA LEU A 67 13.20 1.78 -15.96
C LEU A 67 13.12 3.29 -16.11
N PHE A 68 12.04 3.76 -16.72
CA PHE A 68 11.72 5.16 -16.96
C PHE A 68 10.33 5.50 -16.41
N SER A 69 10.12 6.79 -16.16
CA SER A 69 8.81 7.32 -15.79
C SER A 69 7.79 7.03 -16.90
N GLY A 70 6.55 6.75 -16.52
CA GLY A 70 5.45 6.41 -17.43
C GLY A 70 5.39 4.94 -17.86
N MET A 71 6.41 4.13 -17.59
CA MET A 71 6.41 2.72 -17.97
C MET A 71 5.38 1.89 -17.21
N LYS A 72 4.76 0.91 -17.88
CA LYS A 72 4.01 -0.16 -17.23
C LYS A 72 4.71 -1.49 -17.38
N ILE A 73 4.69 -2.27 -16.32
CA ILE A 73 5.35 -3.57 -16.20
C ILE A 73 4.29 -4.59 -15.81
N LYS A 74 4.25 -5.70 -16.54
CA LYS A 74 3.32 -6.80 -16.32
C LYS A 74 4.08 -8.11 -16.17
N THR A 75 3.87 -8.79 -15.06
CA THR A 75 4.34 -10.17 -14.86
C THR A 75 3.19 -11.13 -15.16
N LYS A 76 3.50 -12.26 -15.81
CA LYS A 76 2.57 -13.39 -15.98
C LYS A 76 3.00 -14.50 -15.03
N LYS A 77 3.72 -15.49 -15.55
CA LYS A 77 4.32 -16.58 -14.77
C LYS A 77 5.67 -16.23 -14.17
N GLY A 78 6.28 -15.12 -14.60
CA GLY A 78 7.58 -14.65 -14.12
C GLY A 78 7.51 -13.85 -12.82
N LEU A 79 8.69 -13.50 -12.33
CA LEU A 79 8.94 -12.60 -11.20
C LEU A 79 9.84 -11.46 -11.70
N ALA A 80 9.78 -10.30 -11.05
CA ALA A 80 10.68 -9.21 -11.36
C ALA A 80 11.07 -8.43 -10.10
N ASN A 81 12.32 -8.02 -10.01
CA ASN A 81 12.83 -7.19 -8.91
C ASN A 81 13.20 -5.82 -9.45
N ILE A 82 12.53 -4.79 -8.97
CA ILE A 82 12.79 -3.40 -9.31
C ILE A 82 13.72 -2.82 -8.25
N PHE A 83 14.79 -2.17 -8.69
CA PHE A 83 15.70 -1.41 -7.86
C PHE A 83 15.64 0.06 -8.28
N LEU A 84 15.23 0.91 -7.36
CA LEU A 84 15.17 2.35 -7.56
C LEU A 84 16.48 3.03 -7.15
N LYS A 85 16.69 4.25 -7.64
CA LYS A 85 17.88 5.05 -7.33
C LYS A 85 18.09 5.36 -5.85
N ASP A 86 17.00 5.43 -5.08
CA ASP A 86 17.01 5.64 -3.62
C ASP A 86 17.23 4.35 -2.82
N HIS A 87 17.65 3.28 -3.50
CA HIS A 87 17.82 1.93 -2.95
C HIS A 87 16.52 1.27 -2.46
N SER A 88 15.36 1.84 -2.77
CA SER A 88 14.09 1.15 -2.60
C SER A 88 14.02 -0.06 -3.53
N GLN A 89 13.44 -1.15 -3.04
CA GLN A 89 13.29 -2.40 -3.79
C GLN A 89 11.82 -2.80 -3.82
N VAL A 90 11.36 -3.24 -4.99
CA VAL A 90 10.00 -3.74 -5.18
C VAL A 90 10.05 -5.04 -5.96
N GLU A 91 9.63 -6.12 -5.31
CA GLU A 91 9.48 -7.44 -5.93
C GLU A 91 8.06 -7.61 -6.46
N LEU A 92 7.94 -7.77 -7.77
CA LEU A 92 6.71 -8.10 -8.47
C LEU A 92 6.53 -9.63 -8.46
N ASN A 93 5.44 -10.09 -7.83
CA ASN A 93 5.04 -11.48 -7.91
C ASN A 93 4.40 -11.79 -9.27
N LYS A 94 3.93 -13.02 -9.46
CA LYS A 94 3.16 -13.44 -10.63
C LYS A 94 1.88 -12.61 -10.78
N ASP A 95 1.35 -12.54 -12.00
CA ASP A 95 0.09 -11.88 -12.35
C ASP A 95 -0.05 -10.45 -11.80
N THR A 96 1.07 -9.70 -11.84
CA THR A 96 1.17 -8.36 -11.27
C THR A 96 1.29 -7.31 -12.38
N LEU A 97 0.56 -6.21 -12.23
CA LEU A 97 0.60 -5.06 -13.14
C LEU A 97 0.92 -3.80 -12.35
N LEU A 98 2.09 -3.22 -12.61
CA LEU A 98 2.61 -2.02 -11.95
C LEU A 98 2.90 -0.94 -12.99
N ALA A 99 2.63 0.33 -12.68
CA ALA A 99 3.15 1.46 -13.44
C ALA A 99 4.12 2.30 -12.61
N MET A 100 5.14 2.80 -13.28
CA MET A 100 6.11 3.75 -12.77
C MET A 100 5.57 5.16 -13.08
N GLU A 101 4.91 5.84 -12.15
CA GLU A 101 4.37 7.19 -12.42
C GLU A 101 5.48 8.24 -12.36
N SER A 102 6.36 8.13 -11.35
CA SER A 102 7.59 8.92 -11.20
C SER A 102 8.67 8.08 -10.48
N ALA A 103 9.81 8.69 -10.13
CA ALA A 103 10.89 8.01 -9.42
C ALA A 103 10.48 7.52 -8.01
N ASP A 104 9.53 8.20 -7.38
CA ASP A 104 9.06 7.99 -6.01
C ASP A 104 7.59 7.55 -5.93
N ASN A 105 6.86 7.53 -7.06
CA ASN A 105 5.45 7.14 -7.10
C ASN A 105 5.26 5.93 -8.03
N LEU A 106 4.80 4.83 -7.44
CA LEU A 106 4.45 3.61 -8.15
C LEU A 106 2.96 3.33 -7.99
N ARG A 107 2.30 2.86 -9.05
CA ARG A 107 0.88 2.50 -9.01
C ARG A 107 0.68 1.02 -9.30
N LEU A 108 0.06 0.31 -8.37
CA LEU A 108 -0.34 -1.08 -8.52
C LEU A 108 -1.76 -1.16 -9.06
N PHE A 109 -1.94 -1.84 -10.19
CA PHE A 109 -3.23 -2.08 -10.84
C PHE A 109 -3.74 -3.50 -10.64
N GLN A 110 -2.84 -4.46 -10.38
CA GLN A 110 -3.21 -5.85 -10.18
C GLN A 110 -2.09 -6.61 -9.46
N GLY A 111 -2.45 -7.61 -8.66
CA GLY A 111 -1.51 -8.63 -8.18
C GLY A 111 -0.91 -8.27 -6.83
N LYS A 112 0.33 -8.73 -6.61
CA LYS A 112 0.99 -8.65 -5.30
C LYS A 112 2.42 -8.15 -5.47
N ILE A 113 2.79 -7.21 -4.61
CA ILE A 113 4.18 -6.75 -4.50
C ILE A 113 4.68 -6.89 -3.06
N ASP A 114 5.95 -7.25 -2.93
CA ASP A 114 6.70 -7.15 -1.68
C ASP A 114 7.65 -5.95 -1.84
N PHE A 115 7.74 -5.08 -0.84
CA PHE A 115 8.50 -3.83 -0.96
C PHE A 115 9.42 -3.60 0.23
N ARG A 116 10.51 -2.88 -0.04
CA ARG A 116 11.54 -2.48 0.92
C ARG A 116 11.89 -1.01 0.69
N ILE A 117 11.66 -0.18 1.71
CA ILE A 117 11.90 1.26 1.67
C ILE A 117 12.97 1.58 2.72
N PRO A 118 14.17 1.99 2.30
CA PRO A 118 15.22 2.44 3.21
C PRO A 118 14.80 3.61 4.12
N ALA A 119 15.58 3.76 5.19
CA ALA A 119 15.49 4.83 6.18
C ALA A 119 15.39 6.25 5.58
N HIS A 120 16.16 6.55 4.54
CA HIS A 120 16.25 7.86 3.90
C HIS A 120 15.40 7.98 2.61
N ALA A 121 14.85 6.86 2.13
CA ALA A 121 14.07 6.80 0.91
C ALA A 121 12.65 7.34 1.12
N HIS A 122 12.06 7.84 0.03
CA HIS A 122 10.67 8.28 -0.01
C HIS A 122 10.00 7.58 -1.19
N LEU A 123 9.17 6.58 -0.88
CA LEU A 123 8.42 5.82 -1.87
C LEU A 123 6.94 5.84 -1.50
N ARG A 124 6.10 6.17 -2.48
CA ARG A 124 4.65 6.14 -2.40
C ARG A 124 4.11 5.07 -3.34
N LEU A 125 3.32 4.18 -2.76
CA LEU A 125 2.69 3.06 -3.45
C LEU A 125 1.19 3.34 -3.53
N HIS A 126 0.71 3.59 -4.74
CA HIS A 126 -0.69 3.90 -5.04
C HIS A 126 -1.46 2.64 -5.39
N LEU A 127 -2.62 2.47 -4.75
CA LEU A 127 -3.55 1.35 -4.96
C LEU A 127 -4.97 1.89 -5.02
N GLY A 128 -5.48 2.11 -6.23
CA GLY A 128 -6.74 2.81 -6.44
C GLY A 128 -6.70 4.21 -5.80
N ASN A 129 -7.51 4.40 -4.76
CA ASN A 129 -7.69 5.66 -4.03
C ASN A 129 -6.85 5.76 -2.75
N ILE A 130 -5.93 4.82 -2.54
CA ILE A 130 -5.14 4.69 -1.32
C ILE A 130 -3.66 4.89 -1.66
N VAL A 131 -2.96 5.56 -0.75
CA VAL A 131 -1.51 5.75 -0.82
C VAL A 131 -0.88 5.09 0.38
N VAL A 132 0.12 4.25 0.14
CA VAL A 132 0.90 3.58 1.18
C VAL A 132 2.31 4.15 1.15
N GLN A 133 2.78 4.64 2.28
CA GLN A 133 4.13 5.18 2.44
C GLN A 133 4.67 4.91 3.83
N LYS A 134 6.00 5.03 4.00
CA LYS A 134 6.63 5.01 5.32
C LYS A 134 6.04 6.11 6.21
N THR A 135 5.78 5.81 7.47
CA THR A 135 5.33 6.81 8.45
C THR A 135 6.46 7.79 8.73
N SER A 136 6.29 9.05 8.34
CA SER A 136 7.16 10.16 8.74
C SER A 136 6.60 10.81 10.00
N PHE A 137 7.32 10.75 11.12
CA PHE A 137 6.94 11.51 12.31
C PHE A 137 7.21 13.00 12.07
N PRO A 138 6.24 13.90 12.31
CA PRO A 138 6.50 15.33 12.24
C PRO A 138 7.53 15.70 13.32
N GLN A 139 8.62 16.34 12.89
CA GLN A 139 9.82 16.67 13.70
C GLN A 139 9.55 17.55 14.93
N ALA A 140 8.34 18.08 15.11
CA ALA A 140 8.00 18.98 16.22
C ALA A 140 7.84 18.28 17.58
N ALA A 141 7.69 16.95 17.63
CA ALA A 141 7.28 16.24 18.86
C ALA A 141 8.37 15.45 19.59
N GLN A 142 9.58 15.25 19.03
CA GLN A 142 10.54 14.31 19.63
C GLN A 142 11.97 14.85 19.69
N LYS A 143 12.38 15.16 20.92
CA LYS A 143 13.74 15.56 21.33
C LYS A 143 14.74 14.38 21.34
N ASN A 144 14.31 13.17 20.98
CA ASN A 144 15.14 11.98 20.92
C ASN A 144 14.98 11.34 19.54
N TYR A 145 16.06 11.38 18.77
CA TYR A 145 16.20 10.79 17.44
C TYR A 145 15.76 9.31 17.44
N LEU A 146 14.54 9.03 16.98
CA LEU A 146 14.19 7.70 16.51
C LEU A 146 14.86 7.53 15.15
N THR A 147 15.88 6.68 15.10
CA THR A 147 16.49 6.19 13.87
C THR A 147 15.39 5.78 12.91
N SER A 148 15.26 6.45 11.76
CA SER A 148 14.25 6.07 10.77
C SER A 148 14.52 4.63 10.35
N GLU A 149 13.65 3.72 10.75
CA GLU A 149 13.83 2.31 10.45
C GLU A 149 13.48 2.05 8.99
N GLU A 150 14.20 1.11 8.41
CA GLU A 150 13.84 0.49 7.15
C GLU A 150 12.46 -0.16 7.25
N VAL A 151 11.63 0.07 6.24
CA VAL A 151 10.28 -0.49 6.14
C VAL A 151 10.27 -1.65 5.17
N LEU A 152 9.68 -2.77 5.58
CA LEU A 152 9.40 -3.93 4.75
C LEU A 152 7.91 -4.21 4.82
N GLY A 153 7.26 -4.44 3.68
CA GLY A 153 5.85 -4.73 3.67
C GLY A 153 5.40 -5.46 2.41
N THR A 154 4.11 -5.76 2.37
CA THR A 154 3.46 -6.33 1.20
C THR A 154 2.19 -5.57 0.86
N LEU A 155 1.89 -5.54 -0.42
CA LEU A 155 0.64 -5.01 -0.95
C LEU A 155 0.04 -6.04 -1.87
N THR A 156 -1.24 -6.33 -1.67
CA THR A 156 -2.00 -7.24 -2.52
C THR A 156 -3.28 -6.54 -2.95
N LEU A 157 -3.47 -6.42 -4.26
CA LEU A 157 -4.74 -6.02 -4.85
C LEU A 157 -5.42 -7.29 -5.36
N HIS A 158 -6.45 -7.70 -4.64
CA HIS A 158 -7.19 -8.93 -4.94
C HIS A 158 -8.07 -8.75 -6.18
N PRO A 159 -8.40 -9.84 -6.92
CA PRO A 159 -9.25 -9.77 -8.11
C PRO A 159 -10.64 -9.16 -7.85
N HIS A 160 -11.16 -9.30 -6.62
CA HIS A 160 -12.44 -8.71 -6.23
C HIS A 160 -12.33 -7.21 -5.87
N GLY A 161 -11.13 -6.62 -5.92
CA GLY A 161 -10.87 -5.20 -5.67
C GLY A 161 -10.50 -4.83 -4.23
N ALA A 162 -10.45 -5.80 -3.30
CA ALA A 162 -9.98 -5.51 -1.95
C ALA A 162 -8.47 -5.34 -1.95
N VAL A 163 -8.00 -4.54 -1.00
CA VAL A 163 -6.59 -4.23 -0.84
C VAL A 163 -6.13 -4.74 0.52
N THR A 164 -5.14 -5.62 0.53
CA THR A 164 -4.46 -6.03 1.75
C THR A 164 -3.07 -5.39 1.81
N ILE A 165 -2.80 -4.72 2.92
CA ILE A 165 -1.56 -4.04 3.23
C ILE A 165 -1.01 -4.71 4.48
N SER A 166 0.24 -5.16 4.46
CA SER A 166 0.89 -5.69 5.66
C SER A 166 2.27 -5.08 5.86
N SER A 167 2.59 -4.82 7.13
CA SER A 167 3.93 -4.42 7.55
C SER A 167 4.66 -5.64 8.10
N ARG A 168 5.84 -5.96 7.57
CA ARG A 168 6.74 -6.97 8.15
C ARG A 168 7.80 -6.35 9.05
N LYS A 169 8.19 -5.10 8.78
CA LYS A 169 9.20 -4.33 9.51
C LYS A 169 8.93 -2.84 9.32
N GLY A 170 9.18 -2.05 10.36
CA GLY A 170 8.97 -0.60 10.34
C GLY A 170 7.48 -0.20 10.37
N LYS A 171 7.25 1.11 10.33
CA LYS A 171 5.90 1.70 10.41
C LYS A 171 5.46 2.24 9.06
N ILE A 172 4.23 1.88 8.67
CA ILE A 172 3.61 2.25 7.41
C ILE A 172 2.38 3.10 7.69
N SER A 173 2.22 4.19 6.94
CA SER A 173 1.00 5.00 6.93
C SER A 173 0.20 4.68 5.67
N VAL A 174 -1.09 4.45 5.88
CA VAL A 174 -2.09 4.28 4.83
C VAL A 174 -2.92 5.55 4.77
N LEU A 175 -2.90 6.21 3.62
CA LEU A 175 -3.53 7.50 3.38
C LEU A 175 -4.65 7.37 2.33
N ASP A 176 -5.64 8.25 2.40
CA ASP A 176 -6.60 8.44 1.32
C ASP A 176 -6.05 9.36 0.19
N GLN A 177 -6.86 9.61 -0.84
CA GLN A 177 -6.52 10.54 -1.93
C GLN A 177 -6.26 11.98 -1.47
N ASN A 178 -6.83 12.38 -0.33
CA ASN A 178 -6.70 13.70 0.26
C ASN A 178 -5.54 13.76 1.27
N GLN A 179 -4.67 12.76 1.30
CA GLN A 179 -3.55 12.62 2.24
C GLN A 179 -3.96 12.55 3.72
N ARG A 180 -5.20 12.14 4.01
CA ARG A 180 -5.66 11.88 5.36
C ARG A 180 -5.24 10.48 5.78
N VAL A 181 -4.73 10.35 7.00
CA VAL A 181 -4.33 9.06 7.56
C VAL A 181 -5.57 8.21 7.83
N LEU A 182 -5.70 7.10 7.12
CA LEU A 182 -6.73 6.10 7.34
C LEU A 182 -6.30 5.09 8.41
N ALA A 183 -5.03 4.70 8.37
CA ALA A 183 -4.44 3.79 9.35
C ALA A 183 -2.93 4.00 9.44
N ALA A 184 -2.36 3.64 10.59
CA ALA A 184 -0.93 3.49 10.78
C ALA A 184 -0.67 2.04 11.21
N LEU A 185 0.13 1.32 10.44
CA LEU A 185 0.48 -0.08 10.66
C LEU A 185 1.86 -0.15 11.29
N SER A 186 1.94 -0.80 12.44
CA SER A 186 3.19 -1.17 13.10
C SER A 186 3.70 -2.50 12.56
N GLN A 187 4.85 -2.95 13.06
CA GLN A 187 5.45 -4.20 12.63
C GLN A 187 4.50 -5.39 12.88
N ARG A 188 4.33 -6.26 11.87
CA ARG A 188 3.42 -7.42 11.83
C ARG A 188 1.93 -7.10 11.74
N ASP A 189 1.57 -5.82 11.67
CA ASP A 189 0.18 -5.44 11.45
C ASP A 189 -0.21 -5.67 9.99
N SER A 190 -1.49 -5.98 9.79
CA SER A 190 -2.11 -6.04 8.47
C SER A 190 -3.47 -5.37 8.47
N LEU A 191 -3.82 -4.78 7.33
CA LEU A 191 -5.09 -4.12 7.11
C LEU A 191 -5.65 -4.57 5.77
N THR A 192 -6.89 -5.03 5.77
CA THR A 192 -7.62 -5.35 4.55
C THR A 192 -8.77 -4.37 4.38
N ILE A 193 -8.77 -3.67 3.25
CA ILE A 193 -9.77 -2.66 2.90
C ILE A 193 -10.64 -3.27 1.80
N PRO A 194 -11.95 -3.48 2.08
CA PRO A 194 -12.85 -4.07 1.10
C PRO A 194 -13.09 -3.13 -0.08
N SER A 195 -13.39 -3.72 -1.25
CA SER A 195 -13.51 -3.02 -2.54
C SER A 195 -14.52 -1.87 -2.55
N ALA A 196 -15.53 -1.94 -1.68
CA ALA A 196 -16.57 -0.91 -1.53
C ALA A 196 -15.99 0.46 -1.14
N LEU A 197 -14.77 0.51 -0.60
CA LEU A 197 -14.07 1.75 -0.21
C LEU A 197 -13.04 2.21 -1.24
N THR A 198 -12.56 1.32 -2.11
CA THR A 198 -11.45 1.61 -3.04
C THR A 198 -11.90 2.12 -4.41
N ASN A 199 -13.13 1.79 -4.85
CA ASN A 199 -13.63 2.13 -6.20
C ASN A 199 -14.75 3.19 -6.24
N LYS A 200 -15.07 3.85 -5.12
CA LYS A 200 -16.16 4.85 -5.11
C LYS A 200 -15.72 6.14 -5.78
N SER A 201 -16.43 6.49 -6.85
CA SER A 201 -16.43 7.80 -7.50
C SER A 201 -16.75 8.92 -6.47
N PRO A 202 -16.19 10.13 -6.58
CA PRO A 202 -16.32 11.22 -5.59
C PRO A 202 -17.73 11.73 -5.27
N GLN A 203 -18.79 11.18 -5.86
CA GLN A 203 -20.16 11.74 -5.78
C GLN A 203 -21.13 10.98 -4.87
N GLU A 204 -20.75 9.86 -4.25
CA GLU A 204 -21.70 9.09 -3.44
C GLU A 204 -21.59 9.44 -1.94
N LYS A 205 -22.65 10.07 -1.40
CA LYS A 205 -22.76 10.50 0.01
C LYS A 205 -22.41 9.36 0.98
N ILE A 206 -21.44 9.64 1.83
CA ILE A 206 -20.88 8.74 2.84
C ILE A 206 -21.89 8.53 3.97
N ALA A 207 -22.28 7.29 4.24
CA ALA A 207 -22.79 6.91 5.56
C ALA A 207 -21.60 6.58 6.48
N PRO A 208 -21.62 6.98 7.76
CA PRO A 208 -20.50 6.77 8.68
C PRO A 208 -20.31 5.26 8.94
N ILE A 209 -19.17 4.73 8.49
CA ILE A 209 -18.77 3.34 8.73
C ILE A 209 -18.05 3.27 10.08
N LYS A 210 -18.58 2.42 10.97
CA LYS A 210 -17.92 2.02 12.21
C LYS A 210 -16.86 0.98 11.87
N ILE A 211 -15.58 1.31 12.08
CA ILE A 211 -14.47 0.37 11.89
C ILE A 211 -14.37 -0.47 13.16
N ALA A 212 -14.62 -1.77 13.06
CA ALA A 212 -14.26 -2.71 14.11
C ALA A 212 -12.77 -3.01 13.97
N GLN A 213 -11.96 -2.50 14.88
CA GLN A 213 -10.57 -2.90 15.02
C GLN A 213 -10.57 -4.29 15.65
N VAL A 214 -10.11 -5.30 14.91
CA VAL A 214 -9.79 -6.62 15.47
C VAL A 214 -8.42 -6.45 16.14
N GLY A 215 -8.45 -6.08 17.41
CA GLY A 215 -7.30 -6.25 18.29
C GLY A 215 -7.07 -7.74 18.55
N GLU A 216 -5.81 -8.12 18.71
CA GLU A 216 -5.43 -9.45 19.18
C GLU A 216 -6.30 -9.85 20.38
N GLU A 217 -6.76 -11.09 20.31
CA GLU A 217 -7.53 -11.77 21.34
C GLU A 217 -6.68 -11.84 22.62
N GLU A 218 -6.82 -10.84 23.49
CA GLU A 218 -6.51 -11.02 24.90
C GLU A 218 -7.41 -12.16 25.37
N VAL A 219 -6.76 -13.25 25.78
CA VAL A 219 -7.37 -14.44 26.36
C VAL A 219 -8.39 -13.99 27.40
N ALA A 220 -9.66 -14.01 27.00
CA ALA A 220 -10.77 -13.70 27.88
C ALA A 220 -10.71 -14.71 29.02
N ALA A 221 -10.39 -14.22 30.21
CA ALA A 221 -10.47 -15.00 31.43
C ALA A 221 -11.84 -15.70 31.46
N GLU A 222 -11.81 -17.03 31.51
CA GLU A 222 -13.02 -17.83 31.61
C GLU A 222 -13.87 -17.31 32.78
N PRO A 223 -15.18 -17.11 32.59
CA PRO A 223 -16.03 -16.74 33.70
C PRO A 223 -16.05 -17.90 34.70
N GLU A 224 -15.44 -17.68 35.88
CA GLU A 224 -15.46 -18.62 36.98
C GLU A 224 -16.91 -19.05 37.27
N LYS A 225 -17.20 -20.32 36.97
CA LYS A 225 -18.44 -20.97 37.37
C LYS A 225 -18.38 -21.26 38.87
N TYR A 226 -18.80 -20.32 39.70
CA TYR A 226 -19.10 -20.63 41.09
C TYR A 226 -20.46 -21.32 41.18
N ALA A 227 -20.45 -22.58 41.65
CA ALA A 227 -21.62 -23.42 41.92
C ALA A 227 -22.53 -23.78 40.72
N GLY A 228 -22.02 -23.75 39.49
CA GLY A 228 -22.71 -24.33 38.32
C GLY A 228 -23.89 -23.54 37.75
N ILE A 229 -24.10 -22.29 38.18
CA ILE A 229 -25.23 -21.46 37.75
C ILE A 229 -24.72 -20.15 37.11
N SER A 230 -25.19 -19.85 35.91
CA SER A 230 -24.83 -18.66 35.12
C SER A 230 -25.21 -17.35 35.83
N VAL A 231 -24.31 -16.36 35.80
CA VAL A 231 -24.46 -15.00 36.37
C VAL A 231 -25.77 -14.30 35.93
N LYS A 232 -26.30 -14.61 34.75
CA LYS A 232 -27.59 -14.06 34.28
C LYS A 232 -28.79 -14.55 35.12
N THR A 233 -28.67 -15.66 35.82
CA THR A 233 -29.75 -16.26 36.63
C THR A 233 -29.92 -15.53 37.97
N TRP A 234 -28.83 -15.02 38.56
CA TRP A 234 -28.87 -14.25 39.81
C TRP A 234 -29.59 -12.91 39.65
N GLY A 235 -29.49 -12.27 38.47
CA GLY A 235 -30.19 -11.02 38.17
C GLY A 235 -31.72 -11.13 38.19
N ILE A 236 -32.27 -12.33 37.96
CA ILE A 236 -33.72 -12.57 37.99
C ILE A 236 -34.21 -12.82 39.43
N ILE A 237 -33.42 -13.51 40.25
CA ILE A 237 -33.78 -13.80 41.66
C ILE A 237 -33.74 -12.51 42.50
N GLY A 238 -32.82 -11.58 42.20
CA GLY A 238 -32.75 -10.28 42.89
C GLY A 238 -33.95 -9.35 42.64
N LEU A 239 -34.64 -9.48 41.50
CA LEU A 239 -35.78 -8.62 41.14
C LEU A 239 -37.12 -9.15 41.67
N ALA A 240 -37.23 -10.44 41.98
CA ALA A 240 -38.42 -11.03 42.59
C ALA A 240 -38.53 -10.75 44.10
N ALA A 241 -37.41 -10.49 44.79
CA ALA A 241 -37.39 -10.21 46.23
C ALA A 241 -37.84 -8.77 46.59
N LEU A 242 -37.82 -7.83 45.64
CA LEU A 242 -38.22 -6.43 45.86
C LEU A 242 -39.68 -6.13 45.48
N GLY A 243 -40.42 -7.09 44.92
CA GLY A 243 -41.82 -6.92 44.50
C GLY A 243 -42.88 -7.33 45.54
N ALA A 244 -42.49 -7.86 46.71
CA ALA A 244 -43.43 -8.49 47.66
C ALA A 244 -43.63 -7.75 49.00
N THR A 245 -43.09 -6.54 49.16
CA THR A 245 -43.27 -5.72 50.39
C THR A 245 -43.74 -4.32 50.05
N GLY A 246 -44.95 -4.25 49.47
CA GLY A 246 -45.68 -3.00 49.26
C GLY A 246 -46.97 -2.95 50.06
N ALA A 247 -46.88 -2.87 51.39
CA ALA A 247 -47.99 -2.41 52.24
C ALA A 247 -47.50 -1.99 53.63
N LEU A 248 -47.88 -0.76 54.03
CA LEU A 248 -47.85 -0.16 55.39
C LEU A 248 -46.43 0.19 55.87
N ILE A 249 -46.08 1.42 56.26
CA ILE A 249 -46.72 2.32 57.23
C ILE A 249 -46.29 3.76 56.95
N ALA A 250 -47.24 4.69 57.10
CA ALA A 250 -47.01 6.13 57.23
C ALA A 250 -46.59 6.49 58.67
N ALA A 251 -45.61 7.39 58.85
CA ALA A 251 -45.65 8.49 59.82
C ALA A 251 -44.26 9.15 60.01
N GLY A 252 -44.25 10.48 59.91
CA GLY A 252 -43.72 11.32 61.00
C GLY A 252 -42.28 11.84 60.92
N GLY A 253 -42.17 13.17 60.83
CA GLY A 253 -41.05 13.99 61.36
C GLY A 253 -39.80 14.02 60.47
N GLY A 254 -39.14 15.15 60.22
CA GLY A 254 -39.11 16.43 60.92
C GLY A 254 -37.64 16.84 61.08
N GLY A 255 -37.30 18.08 60.69
CA GLY A 255 -36.00 18.73 60.93
C GLY A 255 -34.87 18.25 60.00
N GLY A 256 -33.93 19.06 59.53
CA GLY A 256 -33.54 20.42 59.89
C GLY A 256 -32.01 20.51 59.79
N GLY A 257 -31.50 21.54 59.10
CA GLY A 257 -30.07 21.92 59.07
C GLY A 257 -29.18 20.99 58.21
N GLY A 258 -28.18 21.45 57.47
CA GLY A 258 -27.51 22.73 57.45
C GLY A 258 -26.02 22.46 57.22
N GLY A 259 -25.45 23.09 56.19
CA GLY A 259 -24.04 23.49 56.13
C GLY A 259 -22.96 22.41 55.94
N GLY A 260 -22.06 22.68 55.00
CA GLY A 260 -20.68 22.19 55.09
C GLY A 260 -20.10 21.58 53.81
N ALA A 261 -19.58 22.42 52.93
CA ALA A 261 -18.29 22.14 52.28
C ALA A 261 -17.19 22.13 53.40
N PRO A 262 -15.97 21.56 53.24
CA PRO A 262 -15.14 21.64 52.03
C PRO A 262 -14.16 20.47 51.70
N ALA A 263 -13.63 20.54 50.48
CA ALA A 263 -12.23 20.41 50.02
C ALA A 263 -11.24 19.29 50.47
N CYS A 264 -10.52 18.81 49.43
CA CYS A 264 -9.12 18.36 49.34
C CYS A 264 -8.75 16.90 49.68
N PRO A 265 -7.61 16.38 49.18
CA PRO A 265 -6.58 17.01 48.32
C PRO A 265 -6.54 16.55 46.86
#